data_AF-A0A8A4ZC39-F1
#
_entry.id   AF-A0A8A4ZC39-F1
#
_cell.length_a   1.000
_cell.length_b   1.000
_cell.length_c   1.000
_cell.angle_alpha   90.00
_cell.angle_beta   90.00
_cell.angle_gamma   90.00
#
_symmetry.space_group_name_H-M   'P 1'
#
loop_
_entity.id
_entity.type
_entity.pdbx_description
1 polymer ?
#
loop_
_entity_poly.entity_id
_entity_poly.type
_entity_poly.pdbx_seq_one_letter_code
_entity_poly.pdbx_strand_id
1 'polypeptide(L)'
;MALLPRLRQLMRRPSSASKVGARRPTKTARRGDTLHEDALRSMLSDDPNNVRAFQALAEIVSRRAAGTGPDSDPLTAPADAVERQRAADLAVWSLAEELAGHPRAWYPLVELARLSANDDHEGTLRRLATAAERDPSGEALAGGLAVLRDAGQPGEALGLGIGHWRPREQTPEVGRHLVLAAIEAGRPLEAKQHLRTLDLFPDQAAIAGMRADLTHAVAQAEQQIAGT
;
A
#
# COMPACT_ATOMS: atom_id res chain seq x y z
N MET A 1 -52.71 6.48 21.60
CA MET A 1 -52.34 6.13 20.20
C MET A 1 -51.28 7.10 19.68
N ALA A 2 -49.98 6.89 19.95
CA ALA A 2 -48.91 7.72 19.36
C ALA A 2 -47.49 7.08 19.40
N LEU A 3 -47.38 5.74 19.39
CA LEU A 3 -46.08 5.05 19.45
C LEU A 3 -45.48 4.71 18.08
N LEU A 4 -46.30 4.69 17.02
CA LEU A 4 -45.88 4.29 15.66
C LEU A 4 -45.15 5.36 14.82
N PRO A 5 -45.37 6.70 14.98
CA PRO A 5 -44.66 7.67 14.15
C PRO A 5 -43.20 7.91 14.59
N ARG A 6 -42.85 7.69 15.88
CA ARG A 6 -41.48 7.88 16.39
C ARG A 6 -40.50 6.78 15.94
N LEU A 7 -40.99 5.56 15.67
CA LEU A 7 -40.17 4.46 15.15
C LEU A 7 -39.78 4.65 13.67
N ARG A 8 -40.65 5.25 12.85
CA ARG A 8 -40.33 5.55 11.44
C ARG A 8 -39.26 6.64 11.27
N GLN A 9 -39.05 7.47 12.28
CA GLN A 9 -38.04 8.54 12.25
C GLN A 9 -36.63 8.01 12.59
N LEU A 10 -36.52 6.86 13.27
CA LEU A 10 -35.25 6.18 13.53
C LEU A 10 -34.72 5.38 12.33
N MET A 11 -35.61 4.88 11.45
CA MET A 11 -35.22 4.15 10.23
C MET A 11 -34.86 5.06 9.03
N ARG A 12 -34.91 6.39 9.21
CA ARG A 12 -34.54 7.38 8.18
C ARG A 12 -33.26 8.15 8.54
N ARG A 13 -32.37 7.54 9.33
CA ARG A 13 -30.99 8.04 9.39
C ARG A 13 -30.30 7.68 8.09
N PRO A 14 -29.88 8.64 7.24
CA PRO A 14 -28.83 8.35 6.29
C PRO A 14 -27.66 7.81 7.11
N SER A 15 -27.06 6.70 6.67
CA SER A 15 -25.80 6.21 7.21
C SER A 15 -24.88 7.41 7.35
N SER A 16 -24.45 7.72 8.58
CA SER A 16 -23.51 8.80 8.84
C SER A 16 -22.33 8.56 7.91
N ALA A 17 -22.23 9.36 6.84
CA ALA A 17 -21.08 9.32 5.96
C ALA A 17 -19.86 9.45 6.86
N SER A 18 -18.95 8.50 6.74
CA SER A 18 -17.68 8.57 7.42
C SER A 18 -17.10 9.96 7.20
N LYS A 19 -16.88 10.72 8.27
CA LYS A 19 -16.17 12.01 8.19
C LYS A 19 -14.65 11.81 8.12
N VAL A 20 -14.19 10.56 8.06
CA VAL A 20 -12.80 10.22 7.76
C VAL A 20 -12.55 10.65 6.32
N GLY A 21 -11.66 11.63 6.11
CA GLY A 21 -11.44 12.25 4.80
C GLY A 21 -11.96 13.68 4.63
N ALA A 22 -12.93 14.12 5.46
CA ALA A 22 -13.61 15.40 5.29
C ALA A 22 -12.91 16.55 6.05
N ARG A 23 -12.39 17.54 5.31
CA ARG A 23 -11.67 18.68 5.89
C ARG A 23 -12.60 19.59 6.72
N ARG A 24 -12.10 20.06 7.87
CA ARG A 24 -12.75 21.11 8.68
C ARG A 24 -12.77 22.44 7.89
N PRO A 25 -13.91 23.16 7.81
CA PRO A 25 -13.97 24.41 7.06
C PRO A 25 -13.08 25.49 7.69
N THR A 26 -12.16 26.07 6.90
CA THR A 26 -11.30 27.21 7.29
C THR A 26 -11.58 28.43 6.40
N LYS A 27 -11.41 29.65 6.95
CA LYS A 27 -11.73 30.95 6.31
C LYS A 27 -10.77 31.39 5.19
N THR A 28 -9.79 30.58 4.81
CA THR A 28 -8.79 30.92 3.80
C THR A 28 -9.35 30.77 2.38
N ALA A 29 -8.96 31.67 1.46
CA ALA A 29 -9.42 31.68 0.08
C ALA A 29 -9.24 30.30 -0.61
N ARG A 30 -10.25 29.87 -1.37
CA ARG A 30 -10.24 28.60 -2.12
C ARG A 30 -9.19 28.67 -3.24
N ARG A 31 -8.15 27.84 -3.14
CA ARG A 31 -7.06 27.73 -4.15
C ARG A 31 -7.51 26.92 -5.37
N GLY A 32 -6.91 27.13 -6.54
CA GLY A 32 -7.23 26.39 -7.78
C GLY A 32 -7.15 24.86 -7.63
N ASP A 33 -6.15 24.37 -6.89
CA ASP A 33 -5.98 22.94 -6.62
C ASP A 33 -7.03 22.35 -5.65
N THR A 34 -7.78 23.20 -4.92
CA THR A 34 -8.73 22.69 -3.91
C THR A 34 -9.86 21.88 -4.51
N LEU A 35 -10.37 22.25 -5.69
CA LEU A 35 -11.43 21.47 -6.35
C LEU A 35 -10.92 20.11 -6.84
N HIS A 36 -9.67 20.06 -7.32
CA HIS A 36 -9.06 18.81 -7.76
C HIS A 36 -8.72 17.90 -6.57
N GLU A 37 -8.17 18.45 -5.49
CA GLU A 37 -7.95 17.72 -4.23
C GLU A 37 -9.26 17.19 -3.64
N ASP A 38 -10.32 18.01 -3.61
CA ASP A 38 -11.62 17.61 -3.09
C ASP A 38 -12.23 16.46 -3.92
N ALA A 39 -12.04 16.48 -5.24
CA ALA A 39 -12.45 15.37 -6.11
C ALA A 39 -11.67 14.08 -5.82
N LEU A 40 -10.34 14.16 -5.66
CA LEU A 40 -9.51 13.01 -5.30
C LEU A 40 -9.87 12.45 -3.93
N ARG A 41 -10.13 13.31 -2.94
CA ARG A 41 -10.59 12.92 -1.60
C ARG A 41 -11.97 12.26 -1.65
N SER A 42 -12.88 12.75 -2.49
CA SER A 42 -14.17 12.09 -2.72
C SER A 42 -13.97 10.69 -3.29
N MET A 43 -13.12 10.52 -4.31
CA MET A 43 -12.80 9.21 -4.88
C MET A 43 -12.23 8.25 -3.83
N LEU A 44 -11.34 8.73 -2.96
CA LEU A 44 -10.72 7.92 -1.90
C LEU A 44 -11.65 7.64 -0.72
N SER A 45 -12.67 8.48 -0.51
CA SER A 45 -13.76 8.17 0.41
C SER A 45 -14.63 7.02 -0.10
N ASP A 46 -14.82 6.92 -1.41
CA ASP A 46 -15.60 5.84 -2.03
C ASP A 46 -14.80 4.55 -2.17
N ASP A 47 -13.52 4.67 -2.58
CA ASP A 47 -12.57 3.58 -2.68
C ASP A 47 -11.20 4.00 -2.13
N PRO A 48 -10.88 3.68 -0.86
CA PRO A 48 -9.59 4.05 -0.26
C PRO A 48 -8.40 3.32 -0.89
N ASN A 49 -8.66 2.33 -1.75
CA ASN A 49 -7.63 1.55 -2.45
C ASN A 49 -7.45 1.99 -3.90
N ASN A 50 -8.06 3.11 -4.31
CA ASN A 50 -7.82 3.69 -5.62
C ASN A 50 -6.39 4.25 -5.68
N VAL A 51 -5.45 3.41 -6.11
CA VAL A 51 -4.01 3.69 -6.19
C VAL A 51 -3.74 4.98 -6.96
N ARG A 52 -4.42 5.19 -8.10
CA ARG A 52 -4.22 6.39 -8.93
C ARG A 52 -4.66 7.66 -8.21
N ALA A 53 -5.81 7.63 -7.54
CA ALA A 53 -6.30 8.77 -6.79
C ALA A 53 -5.41 9.09 -5.57
N PHE A 54 -4.93 8.05 -4.88
CA PHE A 54 -4.00 8.21 -3.78
C PHE A 54 -2.68 8.83 -4.25
N GLN A 55 -2.07 8.30 -5.31
CA GLN A 55 -0.80 8.80 -5.84
C GLN A 55 -0.92 10.25 -6.32
N ALA A 56 -2.00 10.61 -7.02
CA ALA A 56 -2.25 11.98 -7.43
C ALA A 56 -2.39 12.94 -6.24
N LEU A 57 -3.12 12.53 -5.19
CA LEU A 57 -3.28 13.34 -3.98
C LEU A 57 -1.98 13.44 -3.19
N ALA A 58 -1.23 12.34 -3.08
CA ALA A 58 0.09 12.28 -2.46
C ALA A 58 1.08 13.24 -3.13
N GLU A 59 1.07 13.31 -4.46
CA GLU A 59 1.92 14.24 -5.21
C GLU A 59 1.57 15.70 -4.91
N ILE A 60 0.27 16.04 -4.85
CA ILE A 60 -0.18 17.40 -4.54
C ILE A 60 0.25 17.81 -3.12
N VAL A 61 0.03 16.96 -2.12
CA VAL A 61 0.40 17.28 -0.73
C VAL A 61 1.91 17.31 -0.53
N SER A 62 2.65 16.46 -1.23
CA SER A 62 4.12 16.42 -1.22
C SER A 62 4.72 17.69 -1.81
N ARG A 63 4.30 18.11 -3.02
CA ARG A 63 4.78 19.36 -3.64
C ARG A 63 4.50 20.59 -2.78
N ARG A 64 3.34 20.60 -2.12
CA ARG A 64 2.95 21.66 -1.18
C ARG A 64 3.87 21.69 0.04
N ALA A 65 4.16 20.54 0.64
CA ALA A 65 5.00 20.44 1.83
C ALA A 65 6.48 20.76 1.52
N ALA A 66 6.97 20.40 0.33
CA ALA A 66 8.31 20.73 -0.12
C ALA A 66 8.51 22.22 -0.50
N GLY A 67 7.45 23.04 -0.47
CA GLY A 67 7.51 24.46 -0.84
C GLY A 67 7.75 24.72 -2.33
N THR A 68 7.59 23.72 -3.19
CA THR A 68 7.87 23.79 -4.64
C THR A 68 6.68 24.37 -5.45
N GLY A 69 5.84 25.18 -4.82
CA GLY A 69 4.64 25.77 -5.42
C GLY A 69 4.70 27.29 -5.49
N PRO A 70 3.76 27.93 -6.21
CA PRO A 70 3.65 29.39 -6.30
C PRO A 70 3.34 30.09 -4.95
N ASP A 71 3.09 29.30 -3.90
CA ASP A 71 2.62 29.71 -2.58
C ASP A 71 3.72 29.60 -1.49
N SER A 72 5.00 29.50 -1.86
CA SER A 72 6.09 29.49 -0.88
C SER A 72 6.17 30.82 -0.13
N ASP A 73 6.26 30.76 1.20
CA ASP A 73 6.36 31.97 2.03
C ASP A 73 7.73 32.64 1.81
N PRO A 74 7.77 33.89 1.30
CA PRO A 74 9.02 34.60 1.00
C PRO A 74 9.85 34.92 2.25
N LEU A 75 9.30 34.76 3.46
CA LEU A 75 10.00 34.95 4.73
C LEU A 75 10.58 33.65 5.30
N THR A 76 10.33 32.50 4.67
CA THR A 76 10.90 31.23 5.09
C THR A 76 12.29 31.06 4.48
N ALA A 77 13.28 30.69 5.31
CA ALA A 77 14.61 30.37 4.82
C ALA A 77 14.53 29.22 3.79
N PRO A 78 15.33 29.25 2.72
CA PRO A 78 15.32 28.18 1.73
C PRO A 78 15.73 26.87 2.40
N ALA A 79 14.78 25.92 2.47
CA ALA A 79 15.02 24.58 2.98
C ALA A 79 15.99 23.84 2.07
N ASP A 80 16.90 23.06 2.66
CA ASP A 80 17.79 22.22 1.87
C ASP A 80 17.02 21.06 1.20
N ALA A 81 17.70 20.29 0.35
CA ALA A 81 17.04 19.19 -0.35
C ALA A 81 16.54 18.09 0.59
N VAL A 82 17.22 17.85 1.71
CA VAL A 82 16.87 16.80 2.68
C VAL A 82 15.64 17.19 3.49
N GLU A 83 15.57 18.45 3.92
CA GLU A 83 14.42 19.01 4.63
C GLU A 83 13.17 18.99 3.75
N ARG A 84 13.29 19.35 2.47
CA ARG A 84 12.17 19.28 1.50
C ARG A 84 11.68 17.86 1.30
N GLN A 85 12.60 16.90 1.18
CA GLN A 85 12.25 15.48 1.04
C GLN A 85 11.53 14.97 2.30
N ARG A 86 12.06 15.29 3.50
CA ARG A 86 11.41 14.92 4.76
C ARG A 86 10.02 15.53 4.90
N ALA A 87 9.84 16.79 4.53
CA ALA A 87 8.53 17.46 4.57
C ALA A 87 7.53 16.79 3.61
N ALA A 88 7.99 16.43 2.39
CA ALA A 88 7.20 15.67 1.43
C ALA A 88 6.77 14.30 1.99
N ASP A 89 7.71 13.52 2.54
CA ASP A 89 7.43 12.20 3.09
C ASP A 89 6.48 12.26 4.29
N LEU A 90 6.63 13.26 5.17
CA LEU A 90 5.71 13.51 6.27
C LEU A 90 4.29 13.84 5.79
N ALA A 91 4.16 14.58 4.68
CA ALA A 91 2.86 14.89 4.11
C ALA A 91 2.17 13.65 3.52
N VAL A 92 2.92 12.78 2.83
CA VAL A 92 2.40 11.51 2.32
C VAL A 92 2.05 10.58 3.48
N TRP A 93 2.88 10.52 4.52
CA TRP A 93 2.61 9.75 5.73
C TRP A 93 1.31 10.19 6.40
N SER A 94 1.12 11.50 6.59
CA SER A 94 -0.10 12.05 7.20
C SER A 94 -1.35 11.74 6.38
N LEU A 95 -1.26 11.78 5.05
CA LEU A 95 -2.35 11.39 4.16
C LEU A 95 -2.68 9.89 4.28
N ALA A 96 -1.64 9.06 4.33
CA ALA A 96 -1.80 7.61 4.45
C ALA A 96 -2.43 7.23 5.80
N GLU A 97 -2.02 7.86 6.91
CA GLU A 97 -2.64 7.68 8.22
C GLU A 97 -4.12 8.08 8.23
N GLU A 98 -4.46 9.22 7.61
CA GLU A 98 -5.84 9.69 7.50
C GLU A 98 -6.74 8.61 6.85
N LEU A 99 -6.24 7.96 5.80
CA LEU A 99 -7.00 6.97 5.02
C LEU A 99 -6.94 5.56 5.59
N ALA A 100 -5.87 5.19 6.31
CA ALA A 100 -5.67 3.86 6.90
C ALA A 100 -6.75 3.49 7.95
N GLY A 101 -7.38 4.50 8.56
CA GLY A 101 -8.50 4.33 9.47
C GLY A 101 -9.76 3.73 8.81
N HIS A 102 -9.86 3.75 7.48
CA HIS A 102 -10.99 3.15 6.79
C HIS A 102 -10.90 1.60 6.84
N PRO A 103 -11.97 0.87 7.25
CA PRO A 103 -11.89 -0.58 7.49
C PRO A 103 -11.45 -1.43 6.28
N ARG A 104 -11.70 -0.92 5.07
CA ARG A 104 -11.33 -1.57 3.81
C ARG A 104 -10.00 -1.07 3.21
N ALA A 105 -9.35 -0.09 3.83
CA ALA A 105 -8.12 0.48 3.31
C ALA A 105 -6.95 -0.49 3.55
N TRP A 106 -6.44 -1.07 2.47
CA TRP A 106 -5.20 -1.83 2.46
C TRP A 106 -4.06 -1.02 1.80
N TYR A 107 -4.35 -0.26 0.74
CA TYR A 107 -3.30 0.47 0.02
C TYR A 107 -2.63 1.56 0.88
N PRO A 108 -3.37 2.40 1.63
CA PRO A 108 -2.75 3.33 2.58
C PRO A 108 -1.90 2.66 3.66
N LEU A 109 -2.24 1.43 4.08
CA LEU A 109 -1.42 0.67 5.04
C LEU A 109 -0.10 0.21 4.42
N VAL A 110 -0.11 -0.22 3.16
CA VAL A 110 1.11 -0.56 2.40
C VAL A 110 1.99 0.68 2.22
N GLU A 111 1.41 1.84 1.94
CA GLU A 111 2.16 3.10 1.83
C GLU A 111 2.76 3.56 3.17
N LEU A 112 2.02 3.45 4.28
CA LEU A 112 2.59 3.71 5.60
C LEU A 112 3.75 2.77 5.92
N ALA A 113 3.59 1.48 5.62
CA ALA A 113 4.64 0.49 5.81
C ALA A 113 5.89 0.81 4.98
N ARG A 114 5.72 1.24 3.71
CA ARG A 114 6.82 1.67 2.84
C ARG A 114 7.60 2.85 3.43
N LEU A 115 6.90 3.84 3.96
CA LEU A 115 7.52 5.02 4.58
C LEU A 115 8.20 4.68 5.91
N SER A 116 7.77 3.63 6.60
CA SER A 116 8.28 3.25 7.93
C SER A 116 9.26 2.07 7.92
N ALA A 117 9.53 1.45 6.78
CA ALA A 117 10.23 0.16 6.70
C ALA A 117 11.61 0.14 7.37
N ASN A 118 12.30 1.29 7.37
CA ASN A 118 13.63 1.44 7.96
C ASN A 118 13.63 2.00 9.39
N ASP A 119 12.52 2.60 9.84
CA ASP A 119 12.45 3.34 11.11
C ASP A 119 11.55 2.66 12.17
N ASP A 120 10.55 1.88 11.74
CA ASP A 120 9.57 1.20 12.61
C ASP A 120 9.27 -0.19 12.03
N HIS A 121 10.19 -1.12 12.24
CA HIS A 121 10.10 -2.49 11.72
C HIS A 121 8.82 -3.21 12.21
N GLU A 122 8.58 -3.19 13.51
CA GLU A 122 7.43 -3.81 14.15
C GLU A 122 6.09 -3.23 13.66
N GLY A 123 5.98 -1.90 13.54
CA GLY A 123 4.80 -1.28 12.99
C GLY A 123 4.63 -1.54 11.49
N THR A 124 5.73 -1.63 10.73
CA THR A 124 5.71 -2.01 9.31
C THR A 124 5.07 -3.39 9.14
N LEU A 125 5.55 -4.41 9.86
CA LEU A 125 5.00 -5.77 9.78
C LEU A 125 3.52 -5.83 10.18
N ARG A 126 3.12 -5.15 11.27
CA ARG A 126 1.71 -5.10 11.68
C ARG A 126 0.80 -4.45 10.63
N ARG A 127 1.24 -3.34 10.02
CA ARG A 127 0.48 -2.65 8.97
C ARG A 127 0.33 -3.55 7.74
N LEU A 128 1.39 -4.24 7.33
CA LEU A 128 1.36 -5.15 6.18
C LEU A 128 0.48 -6.38 6.41
N ALA A 129 0.54 -7.00 7.60
CA ALA A 129 -0.36 -8.10 7.97
C ALA A 129 -1.83 -7.64 7.91
N THR A 130 -2.13 -6.49 8.52
CA THR A 130 -3.48 -5.90 8.47
C THR A 130 -3.92 -5.60 7.02
N ALA A 131 -3.01 -5.12 6.17
CA ALA A 131 -3.30 -4.87 4.77
C ALA A 131 -3.65 -6.15 4.01
N ALA A 132 -2.88 -7.23 4.23
CA ALA A 132 -3.13 -8.54 3.63
C ALA A 132 -4.47 -9.14 4.08
N GLU A 133 -4.85 -8.97 5.35
CA GLU A 133 -6.15 -9.42 5.87
C GLU A 133 -7.33 -8.65 5.25
N ARG A 134 -7.15 -7.36 4.92
CA ARG A 134 -8.18 -6.51 4.33
C ARG A 134 -8.37 -6.73 2.83
N ASP A 135 -7.45 -7.44 2.18
CA ASP A 135 -7.46 -7.67 0.75
C ASP A 135 -7.42 -9.18 0.39
N PRO A 136 -8.58 -9.79 0.11
CA PRO A 136 -8.63 -11.20 -0.29
C PRO A 136 -8.02 -11.45 -1.68
N SER A 137 -7.82 -10.42 -2.52
CA SER A 137 -7.26 -10.58 -3.86
C SER A 137 -5.75 -10.84 -3.85
N GLY A 138 -5.06 -10.45 -2.77
CA GLY A 138 -3.63 -10.62 -2.59
C GLY A 138 -2.77 -9.51 -3.21
N GLU A 139 -3.37 -8.45 -3.76
CA GLU A 139 -2.65 -7.25 -4.23
C GLU A 139 -1.93 -6.55 -3.07
N ALA A 140 -2.57 -6.43 -1.91
CA ALA A 140 -1.95 -5.88 -0.70
C ALA A 140 -0.79 -6.73 -0.21
N LEU A 141 -0.94 -8.05 -0.28
CA LEU A 141 0.13 -8.99 0.09
C LEU A 141 1.30 -8.85 -0.88
N ALA A 142 1.06 -8.86 -2.19
CA ALA A 142 2.11 -8.67 -3.20
C ALA A 142 2.86 -7.34 -3.01
N GLY A 143 2.12 -6.25 -2.79
CA GLY A 143 2.70 -4.93 -2.49
C GLY A 143 3.51 -4.92 -1.19
N GLY A 144 3.02 -5.55 -0.13
CA GLY A 144 3.76 -5.69 1.13
C GLY A 144 5.05 -6.50 1.01
N LEU A 145 5.02 -7.59 0.23
CA LEU A 145 6.23 -8.37 -0.06
C LEU A 145 7.24 -7.57 -0.88
N ALA A 146 6.78 -6.74 -1.83
CA ALA A 146 7.64 -5.82 -2.57
C ALA A 146 8.33 -4.83 -1.63
N VAL A 147 7.57 -4.19 -0.73
CA VAL A 147 8.10 -3.24 0.25
C VAL A 147 9.19 -3.86 1.13
N LEU A 148 8.96 -5.07 1.65
CA LEU A 148 9.94 -5.75 2.50
C LEU A 148 11.20 -6.14 1.73
N ARG A 149 11.06 -6.60 0.47
CA ARG A 149 12.21 -6.92 -0.39
C ARG A 149 13.03 -5.67 -0.73
N ASP A 150 12.38 -4.58 -1.10
CA ASP A 150 13.04 -3.31 -1.43
C ASP A 150 13.76 -2.71 -0.20
N ALA A 151 13.25 -2.97 1.02
CA ALA A 151 13.89 -2.61 2.27
C ALA A 151 15.02 -3.56 2.70
N GLY A 152 15.39 -4.55 1.88
CA GLY A 152 16.44 -5.53 2.20
C GLY A 152 16.04 -6.53 3.30
N GLN A 153 14.74 -6.77 3.48
CA GLN A 153 14.17 -7.69 4.48
C GLN A 153 13.48 -8.91 3.82
N PRO A 154 14.18 -9.69 2.97
CA PRO A 154 13.57 -10.82 2.26
C PRO A 154 13.12 -11.94 3.21
N GLY A 155 13.76 -12.10 4.38
CA GLY A 155 13.34 -13.05 5.41
C GLY A 155 11.94 -12.74 5.96
N GLU A 156 11.66 -11.46 6.24
CA GLU A 156 10.33 -11.03 6.69
C GLU A 156 9.28 -11.14 5.58
N ALA A 157 9.67 -10.87 4.32
CA ALA A 157 8.78 -11.08 3.19
C ALA A 157 8.33 -12.56 3.12
N LEU A 158 9.26 -13.51 3.29
CA LEU A 158 8.91 -14.93 3.37
C LEU A 158 7.97 -15.23 4.54
N GLY A 159 8.26 -14.70 5.73
CA GLY A 159 7.43 -14.89 6.92
C GLY A 159 6.00 -14.40 6.73
N LEU A 160 5.83 -13.17 6.23
CA LEU A 160 4.53 -12.58 5.95
C LEU A 160 3.77 -13.38 4.88
N GLY A 161 4.44 -13.72 3.77
CA GLY A 161 3.82 -14.40 2.64
C GLY A 161 3.40 -15.83 2.95
N ILE A 162 4.20 -16.61 3.69
CA ILE A 162 3.82 -17.98 4.08
C ILE A 162 2.55 -17.99 4.94
N GLY A 163 2.36 -16.99 5.81
CA GLY A 163 1.18 -16.89 6.68
C GLY A 163 -0.11 -16.51 5.96
N HIS A 164 -0.04 -15.82 4.82
CA HIS A 164 -1.20 -15.16 4.20
C HIS A 164 -1.46 -15.58 2.74
N TRP A 165 -0.52 -16.27 2.10
CA TRP A 165 -0.65 -16.62 0.68
C TRP A 165 -1.65 -17.76 0.46
N ARG A 166 -2.58 -17.53 -0.46
CA ARG A 166 -3.56 -18.51 -0.95
C ARG A 166 -3.42 -18.68 -2.46
N PRO A 167 -2.59 -19.63 -2.93
CA PRO A 167 -2.17 -19.74 -4.34
C PRO A 167 -3.29 -19.90 -5.36
N ARG A 168 -4.46 -20.40 -4.93
CA ARG A 168 -5.64 -20.62 -5.80
C ARG A 168 -6.56 -19.41 -5.89
N GLU A 169 -6.50 -18.52 -4.90
CA GLU A 169 -7.45 -17.41 -4.71
C GLU A 169 -6.83 -16.06 -5.03
N GLN A 170 -5.53 -15.91 -4.79
CA GLN A 170 -4.82 -14.65 -4.88
C GLN A 170 -4.03 -14.48 -6.17
N THR A 171 -3.66 -13.24 -6.46
CA THR A 171 -2.80 -12.87 -7.59
C THR A 171 -1.48 -13.67 -7.62
N PRO A 172 -1.01 -14.11 -8.80
CA PRO A 172 0.24 -14.86 -8.92
C PRO A 172 1.48 -14.02 -8.58
N GLU A 173 1.36 -12.68 -8.54
CA GLU A 173 2.44 -11.79 -8.12
C GLU A 173 2.91 -12.10 -6.68
N VAL A 174 2.03 -12.57 -5.78
CA VAL A 174 2.45 -13.00 -4.43
C VAL A 174 3.50 -14.11 -4.53
N GLY A 175 3.24 -15.12 -5.36
CA GLY A 175 4.16 -16.24 -5.58
C GLY A 175 5.46 -15.78 -6.24
N ARG A 176 5.39 -14.84 -7.19
CA ARG A 176 6.58 -14.20 -7.79
C ARG A 176 7.46 -13.56 -6.72
N HIS A 177 6.87 -12.73 -5.85
CA HIS A 177 7.61 -12.08 -4.77
C HIS A 177 8.19 -13.08 -3.77
N LEU A 178 7.49 -14.17 -3.45
CA LEU A 178 8.01 -15.24 -2.58
C LEU A 178 9.21 -15.97 -3.19
N VAL A 179 9.16 -16.31 -4.48
CA VAL A 179 10.30 -16.93 -5.18
C VAL A 179 11.51 -16.00 -5.14
N LEU A 180 11.32 -14.72 -5.45
CA LEU A 180 12.40 -13.73 -5.47
C LEU A 180 12.95 -13.46 -4.07
N ALA A 181 12.09 -13.34 -3.05
CA ALA A 181 12.52 -13.21 -1.65
C ALA A 181 13.36 -14.41 -1.18
N ALA A 182 12.98 -15.63 -1.58
CA ALA A 182 13.76 -16.83 -1.25
C ALA A 182 15.13 -16.83 -1.94
N ILE A 183 15.23 -16.36 -3.18
CA ILE A 183 16.52 -16.19 -3.87
C ILE A 183 17.37 -15.13 -3.14
N GLU A 184 16.80 -13.96 -2.84
CA GLU A 184 17.48 -12.86 -2.14
C GLU A 184 17.95 -13.25 -0.72
N ALA A 185 17.20 -14.12 -0.04
CA ALA A 185 17.59 -14.69 1.24
C ALA A 185 18.62 -15.83 1.14
N GLY A 186 19.10 -16.19 -0.06
CA GLY A 186 20.05 -17.29 -0.26
C GLY A 186 19.45 -18.69 -0.07
N ARG A 187 18.13 -18.84 -0.27
CA ARG A 187 17.36 -20.08 -0.04
C ARG A 187 16.75 -20.62 -1.35
N PRO A 188 17.55 -21.01 -2.36
CA PRO A 188 17.03 -21.41 -3.68
C PRO A 188 16.18 -22.69 -3.66
N LEU A 189 16.41 -23.59 -2.69
CA LEU A 189 15.57 -24.77 -2.52
C LEU A 189 14.13 -24.40 -2.14
N GLU A 190 13.94 -23.36 -1.32
CA GLU A 190 12.62 -22.83 -1.00
C GLU A 190 12.03 -22.03 -2.14
N ALA A 191 12.85 -21.27 -2.86
CA ALA A 191 12.44 -20.60 -4.09
C ALA A 191 11.83 -21.60 -5.09
N LYS A 192 12.46 -22.77 -5.25
CA LYS A 192 11.94 -23.87 -6.08
C LYS A 192 10.61 -24.42 -5.57
N GLN A 193 10.42 -24.49 -4.26
CA GLN A 193 9.14 -24.93 -3.67
C GLN A 193 8.04 -23.91 -3.95
N HIS A 194 8.28 -22.62 -3.71
CA HIS A 194 7.33 -21.56 -4.03
C HIS A 194 6.99 -21.50 -5.53
N LEU A 195 7.98 -21.71 -6.41
CA LEU A 195 7.78 -21.79 -7.86
C LEU A 195 6.86 -22.96 -8.25
N ARG A 196 6.99 -24.13 -7.61
CA ARG A 196 6.07 -25.26 -7.83
C ARG A 196 4.67 -24.96 -7.32
N THR A 197 4.53 -24.20 -6.24
CA THR A 197 3.22 -23.82 -5.72
C THR A 197 2.40 -22.98 -6.72
N LEU A 198 3.04 -22.29 -7.67
CA LEU A 198 2.37 -21.60 -8.77
C LEU A 198 1.62 -22.56 -9.73
N ASP A 199 1.90 -23.87 -9.72
CA ASP A 199 1.10 -24.88 -10.43
C ASP A 199 -0.35 -24.93 -9.94
N LEU A 200 -0.63 -24.43 -8.73
CA LEU A 200 -1.98 -24.38 -8.17
C LEU A 200 -2.82 -23.22 -8.71
N PHE A 201 -2.21 -22.26 -9.41
CA PHE A 201 -2.94 -21.12 -9.96
C PHE A 201 -3.89 -21.57 -11.09
N PRO A 202 -5.16 -21.12 -11.15
CA PRO A 202 -6.13 -21.65 -12.13
C PRO A 202 -5.77 -21.40 -13.60
N ASP A 203 -5.25 -20.22 -13.90
CA ASP A 203 -4.92 -19.82 -15.28
C ASP A 203 -3.41 -19.97 -15.55
N GLN A 204 -3.00 -21.19 -15.89
CA GLN A 204 -1.61 -21.51 -16.18
C GLN A 204 -1.09 -20.81 -17.44
N ALA A 205 -1.96 -20.46 -18.39
CA ALA A 205 -1.57 -19.75 -19.60
C ALA A 205 -1.17 -18.31 -19.30
N ALA A 206 -1.93 -17.63 -18.42
CA ALA A 206 -1.64 -16.26 -18.00
C ALA A 206 -0.28 -16.12 -17.29
N ILE A 207 0.17 -17.15 -16.56
CA ILE A 207 1.41 -17.09 -15.78
C ILE A 207 2.61 -17.78 -16.46
N ALA A 208 2.45 -18.35 -17.65
CA ALA A 208 3.48 -19.15 -18.30
C ALA A 208 4.80 -18.37 -18.49
N GLY A 209 4.72 -17.11 -18.92
CA GLY A 209 5.90 -16.25 -19.07
C GLY A 209 6.61 -15.98 -17.74
N MET A 210 5.85 -15.55 -16.72
CA MET A 210 6.36 -15.34 -15.36
C MET A 210 7.05 -16.59 -14.81
N ARG A 211 6.44 -17.77 -15.00
CA ARG A 211 7.00 -19.04 -14.54
C ARG A 211 8.32 -19.38 -15.24
N ALA A 212 8.44 -19.12 -16.53
CA ALA A 212 9.67 -19.34 -17.27
C ALA A 212 10.80 -18.46 -16.72
N ASP A 213 10.52 -17.16 -16.52
CA ASP A 213 11.48 -16.20 -15.97
C ASP A 213 11.96 -16.62 -14.56
N LEU A 214 11.01 -17.00 -13.70
CA LEU A 214 11.32 -17.46 -12.34
C LEU A 214 12.09 -18.78 -12.33
N THR A 215 11.79 -19.70 -13.24
CA THR A 215 12.52 -20.96 -13.37
C THR A 215 13.99 -20.71 -13.69
N HIS A 216 14.26 -19.78 -14.61
CA HIS A 216 15.62 -19.38 -14.94
C HIS A 216 16.33 -18.72 -13.75
N ALA A 217 15.66 -17.80 -13.04
CA ALA A 217 16.22 -17.16 -11.86
C ALA A 217 16.58 -18.15 -10.75
N VAL A 218 15.70 -19.13 -10.47
CA VAL A 218 15.98 -20.19 -9.49
C VAL A 218 17.18 -21.05 -9.91
N ALA A 219 17.24 -21.45 -11.19
CA ALA A 219 18.36 -22.25 -11.70
C ALA A 219 19.71 -21.53 -11.58
N GLN A 220 19.74 -20.21 -11.83
CA GLN A 220 20.94 -19.40 -11.63
C GLN A 220 21.36 -19.35 -10.15
N ALA A 221 20.40 -19.16 -9.24
CA ALA A 221 20.67 -19.14 -7.81
C ALA A 221 21.17 -20.51 -7.27
N GLU A 222 20.65 -21.62 -7.78
CA GLU A 222 21.13 -22.98 -7.43
C GLU A 222 22.61 -23.17 -7.83
N GLN A 223 23.03 -22.65 -8.99
CA GLN A 223 24.42 -22.76 -9.45
C GLN A 223 25.40 -21.94 -8.60
N GLN A 224 24.98 -20.78 -8.11
CA GLN A 224 25.82 -19.92 -7.27
C GLN A 224 26.18 -20.58 -5.93
N ILE A 225 25.26 -21.36 -5.34
CA ILE A 225 25.54 -22.11 -4.10
C ILE A 225 26.48 -23.30 -4.34
N ALA A 226 26.37 -23.97 -5.48
CA ALA A 226 27.22 -25.12 -5.80
C ALA A 226 28.67 -24.74 -6.15
N GLY A 227 28.93 -23.46 -6.47
CA GLY A 227 30.24 -22.94 -6.89
C GLY A 227 31.06 -22.25 -5.78
N THR A 228 30.51 -22.11 -4.56
CA THR A 228 31.21 -21.61 -3.36
C THR A 228 31.61 -22.75 -2.44
#